data_AF-A0A450V708-F1
#
_entry.id   AF-A0A450V708-F1
#
_cell.length_a   1.000
_cell.length_b   1.000
_cell.length_c   1.000
_cell.angle_alpha   90.00
_cell.angle_beta   90.00
_cell.angle_gamma   90.00
#
_symmetry.space_group_name_H-M   'P 1'
#
loop_
_entity.id
_entity.type
_entity.pdbx_description
1 polymer ?
#
loop_
_entity_poly.entity_id
_entity_poly.type
_entity_poly.pdbx_seq_one_letter_code
_entity_poly.pdbx_strand_id
1 'polypeptide(L)'
;MKNPKLKILAGTLFLFSFFIHMGCFGEDSHEDLLTIAVSQDKIKDVRSLLADGAVVEGSGIVPQTPLMIAAFRGNIAIARLLLASGADPNRITQHGESALY
;
A
#
# COMPACT_ATOMS: atom_id res chain seq x y z
N MET A 1 -36.12 14.48 -39.70
CA MET A 1 -35.46 15.27 -38.63
C MET A 1 -34.51 14.38 -37.85
N LYS A 2 -33.20 14.44 -38.16
CA LYS A 2 -32.16 13.75 -37.37
C LYS A 2 -32.06 14.47 -36.03
N ASN A 3 -32.66 13.93 -34.97
CA ASN A 3 -32.64 14.53 -33.64
C ASN A 3 -31.20 14.49 -33.09
N PRO A 4 -30.49 15.63 -33.02
CA PRO A 4 -29.07 15.65 -32.64
C PRO A 4 -28.87 15.28 -31.16
N LYS A 5 -29.92 15.38 -30.34
CA LYS A 5 -29.90 15.07 -28.90
C LYS A 5 -29.71 13.59 -28.57
N LEU A 6 -30.09 12.66 -29.47
CA LEU A 6 -29.99 11.21 -29.23
C LEU A 6 -28.57 10.67 -29.45
N LYS A 7 -27.75 11.35 -30.27
CA LYS A 7 -26.35 10.97 -30.53
C LYS A 7 -25.42 11.31 -29.36
N ILE A 8 -25.73 12.37 -28.62
CA ILE A 8 -24.94 12.82 -27.47
C ILE A 8 -25.10 11.84 -26.30
N LEU A 9 -26.29 11.28 -26.11
CA LEU A 9 -26.60 10.32 -25.03
C LEU A 9 -25.89 8.96 -25.18
N ALA A 10 -25.67 8.50 -26.42
CA ALA A 10 -24.92 7.27 -26.69
C ALA A 10 -23.42 7.42 -26.39
N GLY A 11 -22.86 8.61 -26.64
CA GLY A 11 -21.45 8.91 -26.33
C GLY A 11 -21.17 8.99 -24.82
N THR A 12 -22.11 9.54 -24.04
CA THR A 12 -21.97 9.62 -22.57
C THR A 12 -22.09 8.26 -21.89
N LEU A 13 -22.89 7.33 -22.42
CA LEU A 13 -23.02 5.98 -21.88
C LEU A 13 -21.75 5.14 -22.09
N PHE A 14 -21.06 5.34 -23.22
CA PHE A 14 -19.79 4.67 -23.52
C PHE A 14 -18.65 5.17 -22.62
N LEU A 15 -18.60 6.47 -22.33
CA LEU A 15 -17.64 7.04 -21.38
C LEU A 15 -17.91 6.57 -19.94
N PHE A 16 -19.18 6.37 -19.57
CA PHE A 16 -19.53 5.86 -18.24
C PHE A 16 -19.15 4.39 -18.05
N SER A 17 -19.31 3.55 -19.09
CA SER A 17 -18.84 2.16 -19.05
C SER A 17 -17.32 2.06 -19.12
N PHE A 18 -16.64 3.00 -19.77
CA PHE A 18 -15.17 3.09 -19.77
C PHE A 18 -14.62 3.44 -18.38
N PHE A 19 -15.32 4.31 -17.65
CA PHE A 19 -15.00 4.63 -16.25
C PHE A 19 -15.26 3.45 -15.29
N ILE A 20 -16.33 2.68 -15.52
CA ILE A 20 -16.58 1.45 -14.74
C ILE A 20 -15.53 0.37 -15.05
N HIS A 21 -14.97 0.32 -16.27
CA HIS A 21 -13.92 -0.65 -16.62
C HIS A 21 -12.51 -0.24 -16.17
N MET A 22 -12.22 1.07 -16.10
CA MET A 22 -10.92 1.59 -15.61
C MET A 22 -10.79 1.59 -14.09
N GLY A 23 -11.89 1.44 -13.34
CA GLY A 23 -11.89 1.42 -11.88
C GLY A 23 -11.69 0.04 -11.23
N CYS A 24 -11.36 -1.00 -12.01
CA CYS A 24 -11.18 -2.37 -11.49
C CYS A 24 -9.71 -2.84 -11.56
N PHE A 25 -8.76 -1.91 -11.64
CA PHE A 25 -7.37 -2.25 -11.35
C PHE A 25 -7.26 -2.40 -9.83
N GLY A 26 -7.30 -3.64 -9.36
CA GLY A 26 -7.13 -3.97 -7.95
C GLY A 26 -5.91 -3.26 -7.38
N GLU A 27 -6.14 -2.46 -6.34
CA GLU A 27 -5.18 -1.71 -5.54
C GLU A 27 -4.27 -2.63 -4.70
N ASP A 28 -3.94 -3.83 -5.18
CA ASP A 28 -3.32 -4.89 -4.36
C ASP A 28 -1.78 -4.89 -4.40
N SER A 29 -1.12 -3.83 -4.88
CA SER A 29 0.34 -3.91 -5.12
C SER A 29 1.20 -2.75 -4.68
N HIS A 30 0.67 -1.58 -4.29
CA HIS A 30 1.53 -0.47 -3.85
C HIS A 30 1.71 -0.40 -2.33
N GLU A 31 0.66 -0.66 -1.55
CA GLU A 31 0.72 -0.51 -0.09
C GLU A 31 1.61 -1.56 0.60
N ASP A 32 1.73 -2.77 0.02
CA ASP A 32 2.58 -3.85 0.55
C ASP A 32 4.02 -3.86 0.00
N LEU A 33 4.40 -2.94 -0.88
CA LEU A 33 5.77 -2.86 -1.39
C LEU A 33 6.77 -2.60 -0.28
N LEU A 34 6.39 -1.79 0.72
CA LEU A 34 7.25 -1.51 1.86
C LEU A 34 7.51 -2.78 2.65
N THR A 35 6.47 -3.54 2.97
CA THR A 35 6.53 -4.83 3.66
C THR A 35 7.43 -5.83 2.92
N ILE A 36 7.28 -5.93 1.60
CA ILE A 36 8.10 -6.79 0.75
C ILE A 36 9.57 -6.32 0.74
N ALA A 37 9.83 -5.03 0.56
CA ALA A 37 11.18 -4.47 0.57
C ALA A 37 11.89 -4.70 1.91
N VAL A 38 11.16 -4.56 3.03
CA VAL A 38 11.65 -4.88 4.38
C VAL A 38 11.96 -6.37 4.52
N SER A 39 11.06 -7.24 4.04
CA SER A 39 11.28 -8.69 4.04
C SER A 39 12.51 -9.12 3.22
N GLN A 40 12.87 -8.35 2.19
CA GLN A 40 14.00 -8.61 1.31
C GLN A 40 15.29 -7.93 1.77
N ASP A 41 15.26 -7.21 2.90
CA ASP A 41 16.39 -6.42 3.41
C ASP A 41 16.93 -5.38 2.39
N LYS A 42 16.01 -4.77 1.64
CA LYS A 42 16.38 -3.77 0.63
C LYS A 42 16.27 -2.37 1.20
N ILE A 43 17.24 -2.00 2.03
CA ILE A 43 17.28 -0.69 2.72
C ILE A 43 17.08 0.51 1.76
N LYS A 44 17.64 0.44 0.55
CA LYS A 44 17.50 1.51 -0.46
C LYS A 44 16.07 1.65 -0.95
N ASP A 45 15.42 0.53 -1.23
CA ASP A 45 14.04 0.47 -1.71
C ASP A 45 13.09 0.92 -0.59
N VAL A 46 13.33 0.47 0.65
CA VAL A 46 12.60 0.94 1.85
C VAL A 46 12.69 2.46 1.97
N ARG A 47 13.88 3.04 1.81
CA ARG A 47 14.04 4.50 1.88
C ARG A 47 13.29 5.22 0.75
N SER A 48 13.35 4.70 -0.47
CA SER A 48 12.63 5.29 -1.61
C SER A 48 11.13 5.25 -1.36
N LEU A 49 10.59 4.10 -0.96
CA LEU A 49 9.17 3.90 -0.70
C LEU A 49 8.68 4.82 0.45
N LEU A 50 9.46 4.94 1.52
CA LEU A 50 9.15 5.87 2.61
C LEU A 50 9.19 7.33 2.17
N ALA A 51 10.10 7.70 1.25
CA ALA A 51 10.16 9.04 0.67
C ALA A 51 8.98 9.32 -0.27
N ASP A 52 8.50 8.29 -0.97
CA ASP A 52 7.33 8.35 -1.86
C ASP A 52 5.99 8.37 -1.08
N GLY A 53 6.04 8.33 0.26
CA GLY A 53 4.85 8.38 1.12
C GLY A 53 4.16 7.04 1.31
N ALA A 54 4.88 5.91 1.13
CA ALA A 54 4.33 4.59 1.40
C ALA A 54 3.83 4.46 2.84
N VAL A 55 2.74 3.71 3.01
CA VAL A 55 2.12 3.47 4.30
C VAL A 55 3.06 2.67 5.20
N VAL A 56 3.53 3.30 6.27
CA VAL A 56 4.54 2.75 7.18
C VAL A 56 4.03 1.53 7.96
N GLU A 57 2.73 1.51 8.24
CA GLU A 57 2.07 0.48 9.04
C GLU A 57 1.65 -0.76 8.23
N GLY A 58 1.74 -0.70 6.91
CA GLY A 58 1.17 -1.70 5.99
C GLY A 58 -0.36 -1.61 5.88
N SER A 59 -0.91 -2.24 4.85
CA SER A 59 -2.36 -2.26 4.54
C SER A 59 -3.18 -3.18 5.46
N GLY A 60 -2.50 -3.99 6.29
CA GLY A 60 -3.13 -5.01 7.13
C GLY A 60 -3.51 -6.30 6.39
N ILE A 61 -3.23 -6.41 5.08
CA ILE A 61 -3.38 -7.66 4.32
C ILE A 61 -2.36 -8.69 4.83
N VAL A 62 -1.13 -8.24 5.08
CA VAL A 62 -0.13 -9.04 5.79
C VAL A 62 -0.41 -8.93 7.28
N PRO A 63 -0.47 -10.06 8.03
CA PRO A 63 -0.75 -10.02 9.45
C PRO A 63 0.31 -9.26 10.26
N GLN A 64 1.50 -9.03 9.70
CA GLN A 64 2.64 -8.40 10.36
C GLN A 64 2.92 -7.01 9.77
N THR A 65 3.23 -6.05 10.63
CA THR A 65 3.66 -4.72 10.21
C THR A 65 5.08 -4.76 9.63
N PRO A 66 5.47 -3.78 8.80
CA PRO A 66 6.85 -3.64 8.33
C PRO A 66 7.86 -3.61 9.49
N LEU A 67 7.49 -3.00 10.62
CA LEU A 67 8.35 -2.92 11.80
C LEU A 67 8.52 -4.29 12.49
N MET A 68 7.48 -5.11 12.55
CA MET A 68 7.58 -6.49 13.06
C MET A 68 8.52 -7.34 12.22
N ILE A 69 8.45 -7.24 10.89
CA ILE A 69 9.33 -8.01 10.00
C ILE A 69 10.78 -7.55 10.16
N ALA A 70 11.01 -6.24 10.28
CA ALA A 70 12.33 -5.69 10.54
C ALA A 70 12.89 -6.18 11.89
N ALA A 71 12.06 -6.20 12.94
CA ALA A 71 12.42 -6.68 14.26
C ALA A 71 12.71 -8.20 14.26
N PHE A 72 11.86 -9.00 13.64
CA PHE A 72 12.04 -10.45 13.48
C PHE A 72 13.35 -10.79 12.75
N ARG A 73 13.73 -9.99 11.76
CA ARG A 73 15.00 -10.16 11.03
C ARG A 73 16.22 -9.61 11.77
N GLY A 74 16.03 -8.94 12.91
CA GLY A 74 17.11 -8.26 13.64
C GLY A 74 17.69 -7.06 12.89
N ASN A 75 16.93 -6.48 11.96
CA ASN A 75 17.43 -5.47 11.04
C ASN A 75 17.26 -4.06 11.60
N ILE A 76 18.22 -3.67 12.45
CA ILE A 76 18.20 -2.40 13.19
C ILE A 76 18.15 -1.21 12.24
N ALA A 77 18.82 -1.27 11.09
CA ALA A 77 18.85 -0.16 10.14
C ALA A 77 17.46 0.14 9.57
N ILE A 78 16.73 -0.90 9.16
CA ILE A 78 15.36 -0.79 8.64
C ILE A 78 14.40 -0.39 9.77
N ALA A 79 14.51 -1.00 10.94
CA ALA A 79 13.66 -0.66 12.09
C ALA A 79 13.78 0.83 12.46
N ARG A 80 15.02 1.38 12.46
CA ARG A 80 15.23 2.82 12.69
C ARG A 80 14.62 3.70 11.62
N LEU A 81 14.63 3.27 10.36
CA LEU A 81 13.99 4.03 9.27
C LEU A 81 12.48 4.06 9.42
N LEU A 82 11.86 2.92 9.71
CA LEU A 82 10.42 2.82 9.92
C LEU A 82 9.97 3.65 11.12
N LEU A 83 10.70 3.59 12.24
CA LEU A 83 10.43 4.41 13.42
C LEU A 83 10.59 5.91 13.13
N ALA A 84 11.62 6.31 12.37
CA ALA A 84 11.80 7.70 11.95
C ALA A 84 10.68 8.18 11.02
N SER A 85 10.07 7.27 10.26
CA SER A 85 8.90 7.54 9.43
C SER A 85 7.57 7.49 10.20
N GLY A 86 7.60 7.27 11.52
CA GLY A 86 6.41 7.29 12.38
C GLY A 86 5.73 5.95 12.57
N ALA A 87 6.43 4.83 12.35
CA ALA A 87 5.92 3.50 12.69
C ALA A 87 5.59 3.41 14.18
N ASP A 88 4.44 2.83 14.53
CA ASP A 88 4.07 2.57 15.91
C ASP A 88 4.69 1.25 16.40
N PRO A 89 5.66 1.27 17.33
CA PRO A 89 6.26 0.05 17.88
C PRO A 89 5.29 -0.78 18.70
N ASN A 90 4.18 -0.19 19.18
CA ASN A 90 3.19 -0.88 19.99
C ASN A 90 2.04 -1.43 19.15
N ARG A 91 2.10 -1.28 17.82
CA ARG A 91 1.09 -1.85 16.94
C ARG A 91 1.06 -3.35 17.13
N ILE A 92 -0.15 -3.87 17.37
CA ILE A 92 -0.38 -5.30 17.50
C ILE A 92 -1.05 -5.87 16.25
N THR A 93 -0.69 -7.11 15.91
CA THR A 93 -1.39 -7.87 14.87
C THR A 93 -2.79 -8.24 15.34
N GLN A 94 -3.61 -8.77 14.42
CA GLN A 94 -4.89 -9.41 14.78
C GLN A 94 -4.74 -10.58 15.77
N HIS A 95 -3.52 -11.11 15.93
CA HIS A 95 -3.19 -12.18 16.87
C HIS A 95 -2.64 -11.65 18.20
N GLY A 96 -2.54 -10.32 18.37
CA GLY A 96 -2.03 -9.68 19.59
C GLY A 96 -0.50 -9.64 19.70
N GLU A 97 0.22 -10.02 18.64
CA GLU A 97 1.68 -9.98 18.60
C GLU A 97 2.14 -8.53 18.36
N SER A 98 3.26 -8.11 18.94
CA SER A 98 3.86 -6.80 18.70
C SER A 98 5.23 -6.93 18.01
N ALA A 99 5.87 -5.82 17.62
CA ALA A 99 7.25 -5.89 17.14
C ALA A 99 8.25 -6.39 18.20
N LEU A 100 7.83 -6.47 19.47
CA LEU A 100 8.68 -6.83 20.61
C LEU A 100 8.48 -8.29 21.09
N TYR A 101 7.30 -8.90 20.84
CA TYR A 101 6.89 -10.21 21.35
C TYR A 101 5.87 -10.90 20.45
#